data_AF-A0A3S0VKC4-F1
#
_entry.id   AF-A0A3S0VKC4-F1
#
_cell.length_a   1.000
_cell.length_b   1.000
_cell.length_c   1.000
_cell.angle_alpha   90.00
_cell.angle_beta   90.00
_cell.angle_gamma   90.00
#
_symmetry.space_group_name_H-M   'P 1'
#
loop_
_entity.id
_entity.type
_entity.pdbx_description
1 polymer ?
#
loop_
_entity_poly.entity_id
_entity_poly.type
_entity_poly.pdbx_seq_one_letter_code
_entity_poly.pdbx_strand_id
1 'polypeptide(L)' 'MKSHSVAPIAPISTREERNKSARVEFDHWRKAHPDFTSAELLENWRRIRAEWGLAHDRSKATLRSA' A
#
# COMPACT_ATOMS: atom_id res chain seq x y z
N MET A 1 -7.21 33.48 -19.63
CA MET A 1 -6.91 33.64 -18.20
C MET A 1 -6.58 32.27 -17.63
N LYS A 2 -5.30 32.00 -17.33
CA LYS A 2 -4.90 30.77 -16.64
C LYS A 2 -5.23 30.96 -15.17
N SER A 3 -6.43 30.54 -14.76
CA SER A 3 -6.81 30.54 -13.36
C SER A 3 -5.93 29.54 -12.61
N HIS A 4 -5.03 30.08 -11.80
CA HIS A 4 -4.42 29.37 -10.70
C HIS A 4 -5.54 29.00 -9.71
N SER A 5 -6.14 27.83 -9.88
CA SER A 5 -6.94 27.22 -8.83
C SER A 5 -6.00 26.39 -7.97
N VAL A 6 -5.67 26.92 -6.80
CA VAL A 6 -5.13 26.18 -5.67
C VAL A 6 -5.99 24.93 -5.49
N ALA A 7 -5.45 23.77 -5.84
CA ALA A 7 -6.13 22.50 -5.63
C ALA A 7 -6.28 22.31 -4.11
N PRO A 8 -7.51 22.11 -3.61
CA PRO A 8 -7.72 21.88 -2.20
C PRO A 8 -7.08 20.55 -1.80
N ILE A 9 -6.20 20.59 -0.79
CA ILE A 9 -5.84 19.51 0.16
C ILE A 9 -5.73 18.11 -0.48
N ALA A 10 -4.48 17.70 -0.75
CA ALA A 10 -4.01 16.36 -1.14
C ALA A 10 -5.12 15.31 -1.42
N PRO A 11 -5.30 14.85 -2.68
CA PRO A 11 -6.21 13.74 -2.92
C PRO A 11 -5.68 12.54 -2.15
N ILE A 12 -6.47 12.07 -1.20
CA ILE A 12 -6.54 10.66 -0.77
C ILE A 12 -6.16 9.80 -1.98
N SER A 13 -4.91 9.34 -2.04
CA SER A 13 -4.38 8.69 -3.24
C SER A 13 -5.31 7.55 -3.61
N THR A 14 -5.70 7.50 -4.87
CA THR A 14 -6.62 6.48 -5.36
C THR A 14 -6.06 5.09 -5.03
N ARG A 15 -6.93 4.07 -4.96
CA ARG A 15 -6.47 2.70 -4.66
C ARG A 15 -5.40 2.23 -5.67
N GLU A 16 -5.48 2.71 -6.91
CA GLU A 16 -4.50 2.43 -7.97
C GLU A 16 -3.15 3.10 -7.68
N GLU A 17 -3.15 4.39 -7.32
CA GLU A 17 -1.93 5.10 -6.92
C GLU A 17 -1.27 4.47 -5.70
N ARG A 18 -2.06 4.07 -4.69
CA ARG A 18 -1.54 3.38 -3.51
C ARG A 18 -0.92 2.02 -3.87
N ASN A 19 -1.52 1.26 -4.79
CA ASN A 19 -0.91 0.02 -5.29
C ASN A 19 0.38 0.29 -6.06
N LYS A 20 0.43 1.36 -6.86
CA LYS A 20 1.64 1.75 -7.60
C LYS A 20 2.77 2.08 -6.63
N SER A 21 2.51 2.91 -5.62
CA SER A 21 3.50 3.28 -4.60
C SER A 21 3.96 2.07 -3.79
N ALA A 22 3.04 1.21 -3.35
CA ALA A 22 3.37 -0.03 -2.64
C ALA A 22 4.30 -0.95 -3.46
N ARG A 23 4.12 -1.02 -4.79
CA ARG A 23 4.99 -1.84 -5.66
C ARG A 23 6.39 -1.24 -5.80
N VAL A 24 6.51 0.08 -5.86
CA VAL A 24 7.81 0.76 -5.92
C VAL A 24 8.59 0.52 -4.62
N GLU A 25 7.93 0.65 -3.48
CA GLU A 25 8.55 0.42 -2.17
C GLU A 25 8.97 -1.04 -1.99
N PHE A 26 8.13 -1.99 -2.43
CA PHE A 26 8.47 -3.41 -2.41
C PHE A 26 9.64 -3.75 -3.34
N ASP A 27 9.75 -3.12 -4.51
CA ASP A 27 10.89 -3.28 -5.41
C ASP A 27 12.20 -2.75 -4.80
N HIS A 28 12.15 -1.60 -4.13
CA HIS A 28 13.30 -1.07 -3.38
C HIS A 28 13.72 -2.02 -2.27
N TRP A 29 12.78 -2.56 -1.50
CA TRP A 29 13.07 -3.55 -0.47
C TRP A 29 13.73 -4.81 -1.06
N ARG A 30 13.22 -5.34 -2.18
CA ARG A 30 13.83 -6.50 -2.85
C ARG A 30 15.25 -6.24 -3.34
N LYS A 31 15.55 -5.02 -3.79
CA LYS A 31 16.91 -4.63 -4.21
C LYS A 31 17.86 -4.49 -3.02
N ALA A 32 17.36 -3.99 -1.89
CA ALA A 32 18.13 -3.86 -0.66
C ALA A 32 18.38 -5.22 0.04
N HIS A 33 17.48 -6.19 -0.19
CA HIS A 33 17.55 -7.53 0.41
C HIS A 33 17.56 -8.61 -0.67
N PRO A 34 18.70 -8.91 -1.34
CA PRO A 34 18.74 -9.94 -2.37
C PRO A 34 18.56 -11.37 -1.82
N ASP A 35 18.88 -11.60 -0.55
CA ASP A 35 18.84 -12.91 0.13
C ASP A 35 17.59 -13.11 1.01
N PHE A 36 16.43 -12.58 0.60
CA PHE A 36 15.19 -12.85 1.33
C PHE A 36 14.76 -14.31 1.18
N THR A 37 14.12 -14.86 2.21
CA THR A 37 13.36 -16.10 2.11
C THR A 37 11.98 -15.86 1.49
N SER A 38 11.34 -16.90 0.96
CA SER A 38 9.96 -16.82 0.49
C SER A 38 8.97 -16.35 1.56
N ALA A 39 9.26 -16.65 2.84
CA ALA A 39 8.45 -16.20 3.97
C ALA A 39 8.58 -14.69 4.19
N GLU A 40 9.80 -14.16 4.21
CA GLU A 40 10.08 -12.72 4.36
C GLU A 40 9.55 -11.90 3.19
N LEU A 41 9.58 -12.46 1.97
CA LEU A 41 9.00 -11.84 0.79
C LEU A 41 7.50 -11.60 0.99
N LEU A 42 6.75 -12.64 1.40
CA LEU A 42 5.31 -12.55 1.60
C LEU A 42 4.95 -11.66 2.80
N GLU A 43 5.74 -11.74 3.87
CA GLU A 43 5.55 -10.92 5.06
C GLU A 43 5.75 -9.43 4.75
N ASN A 44 6.87 -9.06 4.13
CA ASN A 44 7.15 -7.66 3.79
C ASN A 44 6.15 -7.10 2.79
N TRP A 45 5.75 -7.90 1.79
CA TRP A 45 4.69 -7.47 0.88
C TRP A 45 3.38 -7.18 1.62
N ARG A 46 3.00 -8.03 2.59
CA ARG A 46 1.80 -7.81 3.40
C ARG A 46 1.92 -6.55 4.26
N ARG A 47 3.09 -6.30 4.86
CA ARG A 47 3.36 -5.11 5.69
C ARG A 47 3.26 -3.83 4.88
N ILE A 48 3.97 -3.75 3.76
CA ILE A 48 3.95 -2.60 2.84
C ILE A 48 2.52 -2.31 2.39
N ARG A 49 1.76 -3.32 1.95
CA ARG A 49 0.35 -3.12 1.58
C ARG A 49 -0.51 -2.61 2.74
N ALA A 50 -0.24 -3.02 3.98
CA ALA A 50 -0.98 -2.52 5.13
C ALA A 50 -0.68 -1.04 5.39
N GLU A 51 0.58 -0.62 5.27
CA GLU A 51 1.00 0.79 5.41
C GLU A 51 0.34 1.68 4.35
N TRP A 52 0.19 1.18 3.12
CA TRP A 52 -0.55 1.86 2.05
C TRP A 52 -2.08 1.73 2.16
N GLY A 53 -2.62 1.15 3.24
CA GLY A 53 -4.06 0.97 3.43
C GLY A 53 -4.71 0.09 2.36
N LEU A 54 -3.95 -0.85 1.80
CA LEU A 54 -4.35 -1.86 0.82
C LEU A 54 -4.59 -3.23 1.46
N ALA A 55 -4.28 -3.40 2.74
CA ALA A 55 -4.59 -4.62 3.46
C ALA A 55 -6.11 -4.85 3.43
N HIS A 56 -6.48 -6.06 3.03
CA HIS A 56 -7.85 -6.52 3.16
C HIS A 56 -8.06 -6.78 4.65
N ASP A 57 -8.87 -5.95 5.30
CA ASP A 57 -9.23 -6.15 6.70
C ASP A 57 -10.01 -7.47 6.81
N ARG A 58 -9.30 -8.55 7.17
CA ARG A 58 -9.93 -9.83 7.52
C ARG A 58 -10.62 -9.74 8.88
N SER A 59 -10.35 -8.68 9.65
CA SER A 59 -10.92 -8.43 10.98
C SER A 59 -12.42 -8.12 10.94
N LYS A 60 -12.94 -7.56 9.84
CA LYS A 60 -14.39 -7.36 9.64
C LYS A 60 -15.17 -8.62 9.24
N ALA A 61 -14.52 -9.75 8.96
CA ALA A 61 -15.22 -10.99 8.63
C ALA A 61 -15.75 -11.75 9.86
N THR A 62 -15.24 -11.46 11.06
CA THR A 62 -15.58 -12.22 12.28
C THR A 62 -16.66 -11.54 13.14
N LEU A 63 -17.06 -10.29 12.84
CA LEU A 63 -18.04 -9.54 13.63
C LEU A 63 -19.49 -9.60 13.09
N ARG A 64 -19.81 -10.55 12.20
CA ARG A 64 -21.18 -10.73 11.65
C ARG A 64 -21.76 -12.14 11.86
N SER A 65 -21.18 -12.89 12.79
CA SER A 65 -21.67 -14.19 13.25
C SER A 65 -21.43 -14.33 14.76
N ALA A 66 -22.13 -13.52 15.55
CA ALA A 66 -22.31 -13.71 16.99
C ALA A 66 -23.72 -13.28 17.35
#